data_AF-A0A0P0DPM8-F1
#
_entry.id   AF-A0A0P0DPM8-F1
#
_cell.length_a   1.000
_cell.length_b   1.000
_cell.length_c   1.000
_cell.angle_alpha   90.00
_cell.angle_beta   90.00
_cell.angle_gamma   90.00
#
_symmetry.space_group_name_H-M   'P 1'
#
loop_
_entity.id
_entity.type
_entity.pdbx_description
1 polymer ?
#
loop_
_entity_poly.entity_id
_entity_poly.type
_entity_poly.pdbx_seq_one_letter_code
_entity_poly.pdbx_strand_id
1 'polypeptide(L)'
;MLLRKDGWTMREIADATGMNKSSLQRMLRQPGRWVTAETTQRILGVHSLQKRTTAFVDATGTRRRIQGLAAQGWTLTALGQRIGKDAQQMWSWTHANLVTVAIHELIKELYDELEVAPPPEGPYAVRARRMAVKHGWVPGLCWDDIDDPRERPKGLPKAA
;
A
#
# COMPACT_ATOMS: atom_id res chain seq x y z
N MET A 1 25.34 7.41 1.26
CA MET A 1 24.45 7.31 0.07
C MET A 1 23.15 6.67 0.54
N LEU A 2 22.05 7.44 0.60
CA LEU A 2 20.76 7.00 1.17
C LEU A 2 20.20 5.72 0.51
N LEU A 3 20.44 5.53 -0.79
CA LEU A 3 19.82 4.47 -1.60
C LEU A 3 20.15 3.03 -1.19
N ARG A 4 21.32 2.76 -0.60
CA ARG A 4 21.65 1.41 -0.12
C ARG A 4 21.00 1.09 1.23
N LYS A 5 20.68 2.14 2.00
CA LYS A 5 19.96 2.03 3.28
C LYS A 5 18.48 1.71 3.05
N ASP A 6 17.97 2.03 1.86
CA ASP A 6 16.59 1.78 1.42
C ASP A 6 16.43 0.44 0.64
N GLY A 7 17.43 -0.44 0.67
CA GLY A 7 17.31 -1.81 0.12
C GLY A 7 17.54 -1.96 -1.39
N TRP A 8 18.04 -0.94 -2.08
CA TRP A 8 18.24 -0.98 -3.53
C TRP A 8 19.46 -1.84 -3.92
N THR A 9 19.31 -2.69 -4.93
CA THR A 9 20.44 -3.40 -5.53
C THR A 9 21.17 -2.53 -6.56
N MET A 10 22.47 -2.75 -6.75
CA MET A 10 23.30 -1.90 -7.63
C MET A 10 22.86 -1.92 -9.10
N ARG A 11 22.23 -3.02 -9.53
CA ARG A 11 21.67 -3.17 -10.88
C ARG A 11 20.48 -2.24 -11.08
N GLU A 12 19.64 -2.11 -10.06
CA GLU A 12 18.44 -1.27 -10.10
C GLU A 12 18.76 0.22 -10.10
N ILE A 13 19.83 0.62 -9.41
CA ILE A 13 20.32 2.00 -9.46
C ILE A 13 20.88 2.32 -10.84
N ALA A 14 21.60 1.40 -11.48
CA ALA A 14 22.14 1.57 -12.83
C ALA A 14 21.04 1.71 -13.88
N ASP A 15 20.04 0.82 -13.85
CA ASP A 15 18.92 0.82 -14.79
C ASP A 15 18.05 2.08 -14.61
N ALA A 16 17.81 2.50 -13.37
CA ALA A 16 16.97 3.66 -13.07
C ALA A 16 17.65 5.01 -13.41
N THR A 17 18.98 5.08 -13.32
CA THR A 17 19.73 6.32 -13.58
C THR A 17 20.32 6.41 -14.98
N GLY A 18 20.27 5.33 -15.77
CA GLY A 18 20.95 5.21 -17.06
C GLY A 18 22.48 5.26 -16.96
N MET A 19 23.03 5.16 -15.74
CA MET A 19 24.46 5.25 -15.48
C MET A 19 25.10 3.86 -15.46
N ASN A 20 26.29 3.73 -16.05
CA ASN A 20 27.02 2.48 -15.99
C ASN A 20 27.49 2.18 -14.55
N LYS A 21 27.63 0.87 -14.24
CA LYS A 21 28.04 0.37 -12.93
C LYS A 21 29.37 0.95 -12.43
N SER A 22 30.32 1.18 -13.32
CA SER A 22 31.65 1.73 -13.03
C SER A 22 31.58 3.19 -12.56
N SER A 23 30.68 3.99 -13.16
CA SER A 23 30.40 5.38 -12.78
C SER A 23 29.79 5.45 -11.38
N LEU A 24 28.83 4.57 -11.09
CA LEU A 24 28.21 4.45 -9.76
C LEU A 24 29.20 4.00 -8.68
N GLN A 25 30.06 3.02 -8.99
CA GLN A 25 31.13 2.57 -8.08
C GLN A 25 32.13 3.69 -7.77
N ARG A 26 32.45 4.53 -8.76
CA ARG A 26 33.36 5.66 -8.59
C ARG A 26 32.75 6.76 -7.73
N MET A 27 31.44 7.03 -7.87
CA MET A 27 30.70 7.98 -7.02
C MET A 27 30.59 7.52 -5.56
N LEU A 28 30.46 6.21 -5.32
CA LEU A 28 30.46 5.62 -3.97
C LEU A 28 31.82 5.72 -3.28
N ARG A 29 32.92 5.63 -4.04
CA ARG A 29 34.29 5.71 -3.52
C ARG A 29 34.75 7.14 -3.24
N GLN A 30 34.22 8.14 -3.96
CA GLN A 30 34.54 9.56 -3.73
C GLN A 30 33.27 10.42 -3.87
N PRO A 31 32.44 10.51 -2.82
CA PRO A 31 31.27 11.37 -2.82
C PRO A 31 31.73 12.84 -2.81
N GLY A 32 31.45 13.58 -3.90
CA GLY A 32 31.61 15.04 -3.94
C GLY A 32 32.39 15.61 -5.13
N ARG A 33 33.16 14.81 -5.87
CA ARG A 33 34.03 15.36 -6.95
C ARG A 33 33.31 15.57 -8.29
N TRP A 34 32.16 14.93 -8.52
CA TRP A 34 31.46 14.92 -9.82
C TRP A 34 29.93 14.78 -9.70
N VAL A 35 29.31 15.41 -8.70
CA VAL A 35 27.83 15.45 -8.62
C VAL A 35 27.37 16.79 -9.18
N THR A 36 26.98 16.82 -10.45
CA THR A 36 26.37 18.02 -11.05
C THR A 36 24.93 18.18 -10.58
N ALA A 37 24.43 19.42 -10.59
CA ALA A 37 23.02 19.72 -10.31
C ALA A 37 22.07 18.90 -11.20
N GLU A 38 22.43 18.70 -12.47
CA GLU A 38 21.70 17.88 -13.44
C GLU A 38 21.61 16.40 -13.03
N THR A 39 22.67 15.85 -12.43
CA THR A 39 22.67 14.46 -11.92
C THR A 39 21.80 14.35 -10.68
N THR A 40 21.79 15.38 -9.83
CA THR A 40 20.89 15.46 -8.68
C THR A 40 19.44 15.55 -9.12
N GLN A 41 19.15 16.32 -10.17
CA GLN A 41 17.82 16.46 -10.77
C GLN A 41 17.34 15.18 -11.46
N ARG A 42 18.22 14.44 -12.14
CA ARG A 42 17.89 13.11 -12.70
C ARG A 42 17.61 12.10 -11.60
N ILE A 43 18.40 12.08 -10.52
CA ILE A 43 18.17 11.19 -9.37
C ILE A 43 16.85 11.53 -8.67
N LEU A 44 16.53 12.82 -8.50
CA LEU A 44 15.24 13.27 -7.94
C LEU A 44 14.05 12.99 -8.86
N GLY A 45 14.20 13.20 -10.18
CA GLY A 45 13.15 12.96 -11.17
C GLY A 45 12.84 11.47 -11.39
N VAL A 46 13.83 10.59 -11.23
CA VAL A 46 13.65 9.13 -11.20
C VAL A 46 12.95 8.69 -9.91
N HIS A 47 13.23 9.38 -8.79
CA HIS A 47 12.56 9.13 -7.51
C HIS A 47 11.05 9.41 -7.57
N SER A 48 10.61 10.38 -8.38
CA SER A 48 9.19 10.74 -8.52
C SER A 48 8.41 9.92 -9.56
N LEU A 49 9.08 9.31 -10.56
CA LEU A 49 8.41 8.60 -11.66
C LEU A 49 8.48 7.06 -11.57
N GLN A 50 9.34 6.50 -10.71
CA GLN A 50 9.57 5.05 -10.61
C GLN A 50 9.65 4.53 -9.17
N LYS A 51 8.77 4.97 -8.26
CA LYS A 51 8.40 4.11 -7.12
C LYS A 51 7.64 2.91 -7.71
N ARG A 52 8.42 1.92 -8.15
CA ARG A 52 8.02 0.79 -9.01
C ARG A 52 6.67 0.22 -8.58
N THR A 53 5.69 0.29 -9.47
CA THR A 53 4.38 -0.38 -9.35
C THR A 53 4.48 -1.89 -9.08
N THR A 54 5.64 -2.50 -9.31
CA THR A 54 5.96 -3.91 -9.07
C THR A 54 6.74 -4.21 -7.78
N ALA A 55 7.24 -3.20 -7.05
CA ALA A 55 7.92 -3.43 -5.78
C ALA A 55 6.90 -3.86 -4.72
N PHE A 56 7.26 -4.83 -3.87
CA PHE A 56 6.41 -5.28 -2.77
C PHE A 56 6.63 -4.43 -1.51
N VAL A 57 5.54 -4.11 -0.82
CA VAL A 57 5.49 -3.39 0.46
C VAL A 57 4.64 -4.16 1.46
N ASP A 58 4.77 -3.80 2.73
CA ASP A 58 3.96 -4.37 3.81
C ASP A 58 2.46 -4.13 3.55
N ALA A 59 1.67 -5.18 3.65
CA ALA A 59 0.24 -5.16 3.34
C ALA A 59 -0.65 -4.85 4.55
N THR A 60 -0.09 -4.48 5.71
CA THR A 60 -0.86 -4.18 6.93
C THR A 60 -1.94 -3.14 6.70
N GLY A 61 -1.55 -2.00 6.13
CA GLY A 61 -2.47 -0.95 5.73
C GLY A 61 -3.54 -1.41 4.75
N THR A 62 -3.13 -2.16 3.73
CA THR A 62 -4.03 -2.68 2.69
C THR A 62 -5.06 -3.65 3.27
N ARG A 63 -4.63 -4.60 4.10
CA ARG A 63 -5.51 -5.54 4.81
C ARG A 63 -6.53 -4.79 5.64
N ARG A 64 -6.06 -3.91 6.54
CA ARG A 64 -6.91 -3.21 7.51
C ARG A 64 -7.92 -2.29 6.84
N ARG A 65 -7.54 -1.61 5.75
CA ARG A 65 -8.47 -0.78 4.95
C ARG A 65 -9.60 -1.60 4.32
N ILE A 66 -9.29 -2.71 3.67
CA ILE A 66 -10.32 -3.59 3.07
C ILE A 66 -11.24 -4.16 4.16
N GLN A 67 -10.63 -4.63 5.26
CA GLN A 67 -11.36 -5.16 6.43
C GLN A 67 -12.27 -4.11 7.06
N GLY A 68 -11.80 -2.86 7.19
CA GLY A 68 -12.55 -1.74 7.73
C GLY A 68 -13.76 -1.36 6.89
N LEU A 69 -13.61 -1.29 5.57
CA LEU A 69 -14.73 -1.06 4.65
C LEU A 69 -15.77 -2.18 4.73
N ALA A 70 -15.32 -3.43 4.84
CA ALA A 70 -16.22 -4.57 5.06
C ALA A 70 -16.97 -4.47 6.40
N ALA A 71 -16.31 -4.01 7.46
CA ALA A 71 -16.93 -3.76 8.76
C ALA A 71 -17.96 -2.62 8.74
N GLN A 72 -17.79 -1.63 7.86
CA GLN A 72 -18.80 -0.58 7.63
C GLN A 72 -20.01 -1.11 6.84
N GLY A 73 -19.78 -2.05 5.91
CA GLY A 73 -20.84 -2.71 5.14
C GLY A 73 -20.56 -2.83 3.63
N TRP A 74 -19.38 -2.45 3.17
CA TRP A 74 -18.99 -2.64 1.78
C TRP A 74 -18.69 -4.11 1.49
N THR A 75 -19.36 -4.71 0.51
CA THR A 75 -19.03 -6.08 0.08
C THR A 75 -17.71 -6.10 -0.69
N LEU A 76 -16.93 -7.17 -0.55
CA LEU A 76 -15.69 -7.33 -1.34
C LEU A 76 -15.94 -7.33 -2.85
N THR A 77 -17.10 -7.82 -3.29
CA THR A 77 -17.53 -7.74 -4.70
C THR A 77 -17.72 -6.29 -5.14
N ALA A 78 -18.41 -5.46 -4.33
CA ALA A 78 -18.61 -4.05 -4.65
C ALA A 78 -17.28 -3.26 -4.65
N LEU A 79 -16.40 -3.55 -3.69
CA LEU A 79 -15.05 -2.96 -3.66
C LEU A 79 -14.25 -3.34 -4.90
N GLY A 80 -14.22 -4.63 -5.24
CA GLY A 80 -13.52 -5.14 -6.43
C GLY A 80 -14.04 -4.50 -7.72
N GLN A 81 -15.36 -4.42 -7.91
CA GLN A 81 -15.97 -3.80 -9.08
C GLN A 81 -15.52 -2.36 -9.31
N ARG A 82 -15.35 -1.57 -8.24
CA ARG A 82 -14.89 -0.16 -8.32
C ARG A 82 -13.46 -0.03 -8.84
N ILE A 83 -12.59 -1.00 -8.57
CA ILE A 83 -11.18 -0.98 -8.94
C ILE A 83 -10.81 -2.02 -10.02
N GLY A 84 -11.80 -2.61 -10.68
CA GLY A 84 -11.59 -3.60 -11.74
C GLY A 84 -10.93 -4.91 -11.26
N LYS A 85 -11.27 -5.35 -10.05
CA LYS A 85 -10.81 -6.61 -9.43
C LYS A 85 -11.99 -7.49 -9.05
N ASP A 86 -11.77 -8.80 -9.00
CA ASP A 86 -12.80 -9.73 -8.52
C ASP A 86 -12.78 -9.86 -6.98
N ALA A 87 -13.84 -10.44 -6.44
CA ALA A 87 -14.01 -10.61 -5.00
C ALA A 87 -12.98 -11.56 -4.37
N GLN A 88 -12.45 -12.54 -5.13
CA GLN A 88 -11.45 -13.49 -4.64
C GLN A 88 -10.09 -12.81 -4.48
N GLN A 89 -9.73 -11.93 -5.40
CA GLN A 89 -8.54 -11.09 -5.29
C GLN A 89 -8.64 -10.16 -4.09
N MET A 90 -9.80 -9.49 -3.91
CA MET A 90 -10.05 -8.66 -2.72
C MET A 90 -9.91 -9.47 -1.42
N TRP A 91 -10.47 -10.68 -1.38
CA TRP A 91 -10.34 -11.60 -0.24
C TRP A 91 -8.90 -12.00 0.03
N SER A 92 -8.09 -12.25 -1.01
CA SER A 92 -6.68 -12.61 -0.83
C SER A 92 -5.89 -11.47 -0.15
N TRP A 93 -6.21 -10.21 -0.45
CA TRP A 93 -5.55 -9.06 0.12
C TRP A 93 -5.95 -8.75 1.56
N THR A 94 -7.05 -9.31 2.08
CA THR A 94 -7.39 -9.17 3.51
C THR A 94 -6.48 -10.01 4.42
N HIS A 95 -5.69 -10.93 3.86
CA HIS A 95 -4.76 -11.79 4.59
C HIS A 95 -3.31 -11.71 4.07
N ALA A 96 -3.06 -10.91 3.02
CA ALA A 96 -1.74 -10.80 2.41
C ALA A 96 -0.71 -10.22 3.39
N ASN A 97 0.55 -10.68 3.33
CA ASN A 97 1.65 -10.06 4.06
C ASN A 97 2.34 -8.97 3.24
N LEU A 98 2.35 -9.14 1.92
CA LEU A 98 2.96 -8.22 0.97
C LEU A 98 2.00 -7.96 -0.18
N VAL A 99 1.98 -6.73 -0.66
CA VAL A 99 1.29 -6.31 -1.89
C VAL A 99 2.23 -5.42 -2.69
N THR A 100 1.96 -5.26 -3.99
CA THR A 100 2.75 -4.30 -4.75
C THR A 100 2.41 -2.86 -4.33
N VAL A 101 3.35 -1.93 -4.52
CA VAL A 101 3.10 -0.49 -4.29
C VAL A 101 1.85 -0.01 -5.02
N ALA A 102 1.64 -0.47 -6.26
CA ALA A 102 0.45 -0.11 -7.03
C ALA A 102 -0.86 -0.54 -6.35
N ILE A 103 -0.89 -1.74 -5.78
CA ILE A 103 -2.06 -2.23 -5.05
C ILE A 103 -2.23 -1.51 -3.72
N HIS A 104 -1.13 -1.20 -3.03
CA HIS A 104 -1.17 -0.41 -1.81
C HIS A 104 -1.83 0.95 -2.03
N GLU A 105 -1.34 1.72 -3.02
CA GLU A 105 -1.89 3.04 -3.34
C GLU A 105 -3.34 2.94 -3.85
N LEU A 106 -3.65 1.97 -4.73
CA LEU A 106 -5.02 1.77 -5.24
C LEU A 106 -6.04 1.51 -4.11
N ILE A 107 -5.68 0.67 -3.14
CA ILE A 107 -6.55 0.37 -2.00
C ILE A 107 -6.63 1.55 -1.03
N LYS A 108 -5.55 2.30 -0.87
CA LYS A 108 -5.54 3.53 -0.07
C LYS A 108 -6.49 4.58 -0.67
N GLU A 109 -6.38 4.83 -1.97
CA GLU A 109 -7.28 5.74 -2.70
C GLU A 109 -8.75 5.32 -2.57
N LEU A 110 -9.04 4.02 -2.78
CA LEU A 110 -10.39 3.47 -2.62
C LEU A 110 -10.92 3.66 -1.19
N TYR A 111 -10.07 3.49 -0.20
CA TYR A 111 -10.43 3.66 1.20
C TYR A 111 -10.72 5.12 1.54
N ASP A 112 -9.85 6.03 1.13
CA ASP A 112 -10.00 7.46 1.37
C ASP A 112 -11.31 8.00 0.75
N GLU A 113 -11.73 7.47 -0.40
CA GLU A 113 -13.04 7.77 -1.01
C GLU A 113 -14.22 7.23 -0.17
N LEU A 114 -14.13 5.96 0.25
CA LEU A 114 -15.29 5.23 0.77
C LEU A 114 -15.45 5.31 2.29
N GLU A 115 -14.42 5.68 3.05
CA GLU A 115 -14.51 5.81 4.50
C GLU A 115 -15.55 6.85 4.92
N VAL A 116 -15.70 7.91 4.13
CA VAL A 116 -16.66 9.00 4.37
C VAL A 116 -18.01 8.77 3.67
N ALA A 117 -18.11 7.74 2.83
CA ALA A 117 -19.30 7.44 2.04
C ALA A 117 -20.12 6.30 2.69
N PRO A 118 -21.44 6.46 2.88
CA PRO A 118 -22.25 5.37 3.40
C PRO A 118 -22.27 4.19 2.40
N PRO A 119 -22.15 2.94 2.85
CA PRO A 119 -22.32 1.78 1.98
C PRO A 119 -23.76 1.68 1.47
N PRO A 120 -24.00 1.03 0.31
CA PRO A 120 -25.35 0.75 -0.15
C PRO A 120 -26.09 -0.10 0.88
N GLU A 121 -27.13 0.46 1.50
CA GLU A 121 -27.91 -0.26 2.51
C GLU A 121 -28.72 -1.41 1.91
N GLY A 122 -28.93 -2.46 2.73
CA GLY A 122 -29.68 -3.64 2.34
C GLY A 122 -29.04 -4.97 2.79
N PRO A 123 -29.58 -6.12 2.34
CA PRO A 123 -29.16 -7.44 2.80
C PRO A 123 -27.66 -7.73 2.61
N TYR A 124 -27.06 -7.18 1.55
CA TYR A 124 -25.64 -7.38 1.26
C TYR A 124 -24.72 -6.63 2.23
N ALA A 125 -25.09 -5.40 2.63
CA ALA A 125 -24.33 -4.67 3.65
C ALA A 125 -24.42 -5.37 5.02
N VAL A 126 -25.60 -5.87 5.39
CA VAL A 126 -25.76 -6.70 6.60
C VAL A 126 -24.87 -7.95 6.55
N ARG A 127 -24.79 -8.63 5.40
CA ARG A 127 -23.90 -9.79 5.21
C ARG A 127 -22.42 -9.41 5.34
N ALA A 128 -22.00 -8.28 4.76
CA ALA A 128 -20.64 -7.79 4.89
C ALA A 128 -20.26 -7.51 6.35
N ARG A 129 -21.12 -6.80 7.09
CA ARG A 129 -20.93 -6.53 8.53
C ARG A 129 -20.85 -7.82 9.35
N ARG A 130 -21.73 -8.80 9.09
CA ARG A 130 -21.69 -10.12 9.77
C ARG A 130 -20.42 -10.90 9.48
N MET A 131 -19.95 -10.90 8.24
CA MET A 131 -18.67 -11.50 7.87
C MET A 131 -17.52 -10.79 8.61
N ALA A 132 -17.49 -9.46 8.65
CA ALA A 132 -16.47 -8.73 9.37
C ALA A 132 -16.42 -9.12 10.85
N VAL A 133 -17.57 -9.17 11.52
CA VAL A 133 -17.68 -9.66 12.92
C VAL A 133 -17.13 -11.08 13.06
N LYS A 134 -17.55 -12.01 12.19
CA LYS A 134 -17.09 -13.41 12.22
C LYS A 134 -15.57 -13.52 12.08
N HIS A 135 -14.94 -12.64 11.31
CA HIS A 135 -13.50 -12.63 11.07
C HIS A 135 -12.73 -11.68 12.02
N GLY A 136 -13.42 -11.04 12.98
CA GLY A 136 -12.80 -10.10 13.91
C GLY A 136 -12.29 -8.82 13.25
N TRP A 137 -12.82 -8.47 12.07
CA TRP A 137 -12.46 -7.26 11.35
C TRP A 137 -13.15 -6.04 11.96
N VAL A 138 -12.35 -5.00 12.20
CA VAL A 138 -12.79 -3.77 12.86
C VAL A 138 -12.90 -2.62 11.84
N PRO A 139 -13.77 -1.63 12.06
CA PRO A 139 -13.78 -0.40 11.27
C PRO A 139 -12.43 0.33 11.31
N GLY A 140 -12.17 1.15 10.28
CA GLY A 140 -10.95 1.94 10.21
C GLY A 140 -10.76 2.95 11.35
N LEU A 141 -11.85 3.52 11.87
CA LEU A 141 -11.86 4.41 13.03
C LEU A 141 -11.31 3.76 14.31
N CYS A 142 -11.18 2.44 14.35
CA CYS A 142 -10.55 1.73 15.46
C CYS A 142 -9.00 1.83 15.44
N TRP A 143 -8.41 2.48 14.45
CA TRP A 143 -6.95 2.67 14.32
C TRP A 143 -6.60 4.16 14.42
N ASP A 144 -5.55 4.49 15.17
CA ASP A 144 -4.91 5.81 15.15
C ASP A 144 -3.94 5.92 13.96
N ASP A 145 -3.09 4.91 13.77
CA ASP A 145 -2.25 4.69 12.61
C ASP A 145 -2.54 3.30 12.02
N ILE A 146 -3.43 3.28 11.02
CA ILE A 146 -3.84 2.06 10.33
C ILE A 146 -2.67 1.34 9.63
N ASP A 147 -1.56 2.03 9.36
CA ASP A 147 -0.39 1.48 8.68
C ASP A 147 0.67 0.94 9.65
N ASP A 148 0.64 1.27 10.95
CA ASP A 148 1.61 0.75 11.92
C ASP A 148 1.37 -0.75 12.24
N PRO A 149 2.28 -1.66 11.86
CA PRO A 149 2.13 -3.09 12.14
C PRO A 149 2.15 -3.44 13.63
N ARG A 150 2.64 -2.56 14.50
CA ARG A 150 2.68 -2.77 15.95
C ARG A 150 1.42 -2.27 16.65
N GLU A 151 0.64 -1.44 15.98
CA GLU A 151 -0.61 -0.94 16.53
C GLU A 151 -1.64 -2.07 16.67
N ARG A 152 -2.49 -1.94 17.70
CA ARG A 152 -3.66 -2.79 17.93
C ARG A 152 -4.93 -1.94 17.85
N PRO A 153 -6.03 -2.50 17.31
CA PRO A 153 -7.24 -1.73 17.15
C PRO A 153 -7.96 -1.49 18.47
N LYS A 154 -8.55 -0.30 18.58
CA LYS A 154 -9.39 0.13 19.69
C LYS A 154 -10.81 -0.38 19.51
N GLY A 155 -11.15 -1.43 20.23
CA GLY A 155 -12.48 -2.01 20.26
C GLY A 155 -12.68 -3.10 19.21
N LEU A 156 -13.27 -4.21 19.63
CA LEU A 156 -13.79 -5.24 18.73
C LEU A 156 -15.26 -4.91 18.44
N PRO A 157 -15.76 -5.10 17.20
CA PRO A 157 -17.19 -4.99 16.96
C PRO A 157 -17.88 -6.01 17.86
N LYS A 158 -18.76 -5.53 18.75
CA LYS A 158 -19.59 -6.43 19.56
C LYS A 158 -20.40 -7.28 18.59
N ALA A 159 -20.31 -8.60 18.75
CA ALA A 159 -21.21 -9.51 18.06
C ALA A 159 -22.64 -9.11 18.46
N ALA A 160 -23.42 -8.69 17.46
CA ALA A 160 -24.85 -8.44 17.62
C ALA A 160 -25.61 -9.76 17.74
#